data_AF-A0A7C7KH96-F1
#
_entry.id   AF-A0A7C7KH96-F1
#
_cell.length_a   1.000
_cell.length_b   1.000
_cell.length_c   1.000
_cell.angle_alpha   90.00
_cell.angle_beta   90.00
_cell.angle_gamma   90.00
#
_symmetry.space_group_name_H-M   'P 1'
#
loop_
_entity.id
_entity.type
_entity.pdbx_description
1 polymer ?
#
loop_
_entity_poly.entity_id
_entity_poly.type
_entity_poly.pdbx_seq_one_letter_code
_entity_poly.pdbx_strand_id
1 'polypeptide(L)'
;MIVAELEARLTMVDMNDQLVCYLFPDDEAAECEGWPNELAESGSPQRPSRLDIGKFNSPHGITVDEKGNIYVAEWLIGGRFTKLVLK
;
A
#
# COMPACT_ATOMS: atom_id res chain seq x y z
N MET A 1 4.92 14.78 5.48
CA MET A 1 5.59 13.69 4.75
C MET A 1 4.62 12.51 4.60
N ILE A 2 4.71 11.73 3.52
CA ILE A 2 3.92 10.50 3.33
C ILE A 2 4.89 9.32 3.29
N VAL A 3 4.60 8.30 4.09
CA VAL A 3 5.42 7.10 4.26
C VAL A 3 4.62 5.90 3.80
N ALA A 4 5.22 5.09 2.92
CA ALA A 4 4.71 3.77 2.59
C ALA A 4 5.03 2.82 3.76
N GLU A 5 4.01 2.26 4.40
CA GLU A 5 4.15 1.46 5.61
C GLU A 5 3.83 -0.02 5.33
N LEU A 6 4.57 -0.93 5.96
CA LEU A 6 4.37 -2.38 5.80
C LEU A 6 3.09 -2.91 6.50
N GLU A 7 2.34 -2.03 7.17
CA GLU A 7 1.01 -2.28 7.74
C GLU A 7 -0.12 -2.02 6.72
N ALA A 8 0.13 -2.34 5.44
CA ALA A 8 -0.86 -2.21 4.36
C ALA A 8 -1.56 -0.83 4.27
N ARG A 9 -0.82 0.27 4.49
CA ARG A 9 -1.35 1.64 4.52
C ARG A 9 -0.31 2.68 4.13
N LEU A 10 -0.75 3.93 3.94
CA LEU A 10 0.16 5.08 3.95
C LEU A 10 0.02 5.85 5.26
N THR A 11 1.14 6.26 5.82
CA THR A 11 1.19 7.14 6.99
C THR A 11 1.48 8.57 6.56
N MET A 12 0.63 9.50 6.97
CA MET A 12 0.83 10.94 6.73
C MET A 12 1.22 11.62 8.04
N VAL A 13 2.36 12.30 8.03
CA VAL A 13 2.87 13.10 9.14
C VAL A 13 3.02 14.56 8.75
N ASP A 14 2.91 15.47 9.72
CA ASP A 14 3.08 16.91 9.51
C ASP A 14 4.57 17.31 9.43
N MET A 15 4.86 18.61 9.50
CA MET A 15 6.22 19.15 9.44
C MET A 15 7.04 18.99 10.73
N ASN A 16 6.40 18.54 11.82
CA ASN A 16 7.01 18.27 13.11
C ASN A 16 7.04 16.76 13.41
N ASP A 17 6.95 15.93 12.35
CA ASP A 17 6.88 14.48 12.40
C ASP A 17 5.72 13.93 13.25
N GLN A 18 4.66 14.72 13.46
CA GLN A 18 3.46 14.26 14.17
C GLN A 18 2.50 13.55 13.22
N LEU A 19 1.92 12.44 13.66
CA LEU A 19 0.90 11.70 12.90
C LEU A 19 -0.30 12.62 12.61
N VAL A 20 -0.63 12.75 11.33
CA VAL A 20 -1.86 13.42 10.87
C VAL A 20 -2.96 12.38 10.72
N CYS A 21 -2.74 11.34 9.91
CA CYS A 21 -3.66 10.23 9.72
C CYS A 21 -3.01 9.05 8.97
N TYR A 22 -3.74 7.93 8.93
CA TYR A 22 -3.50 6.83 8.00
C TYR A 22 -4.41 6.97 6.77
N LEU A 23 -3.89 6.63 5.59
CA LEU A 23 -4.63 6.66 4.34
C LEU A 23 -4.78 5.24 3.79
N PHE A 24 -6.01 4.89 3.44
CA PHE A 24 -6.39 3.65 2.74
C PHE A 24 -5.88 2.35 3.42
N PRO A 25 -6.12 2.16 4.74
CA PRO A 25 -5.65 0.97 5.44
C PRO A 25 -6.38 -0.30 4.99
N ASP A 26 -5.66 -1.42 5.03
CA ASP A 26 -6.21 -2.78 5.01
C ASP A 26 -5.63 -3.58 6.18
N ASP A 27 -6.26 -3.45 7.35
CA ASP A 27 -5.76 -4.06 8.60
C ASP A 27 -5.68 -5.60 8.51
N GLU A 28 -6.46 -6.23 7.62
CA GLU A 28 -6.42 -7.67 7.41
C GLU A 28 -5.27 -8.12 6.50
N ALA A 29 -4.77 -7.25 5.61
CA ALA A 29 -3.82 -7.66 4.59
C ALA A 29 -2.47 -8.06 5.20
N ALA A 30 -1.90 -7.21 6.05
CA ALA A 30 -0.59 -7.46 6.67
C ALA A 30 -0.59 -8.68 7.62
N GLU A 31 -1.76 -9.06 8.14
CA GLU A 31 -1.94 -10.23 9.01
C GLU A 31 -2.13 -11.55 8.23
N CYS A 32 -2.37 -11.50 6.92
CA CYS A 32 -2.56 -12.68 6.10
C CYS A 32 -1.27 -13.51 5.98
N GLU A 33 -1.40 -14.82 6.09
CA GLU A 33 -0.29 -15.74 5.84
C GLU A 33 0.20 -15.61 4.40
N GLY A 34 1.52 -15.41 4.22
CA GLY A 34 2.14 -15.22 2.91
C GLY A 34 2.26 -13.77 2.44
N TRP A 35 1.78 -12.80 3.21
CA TRP A 35 1.89 -11.38 2.89
C TRP A 35 3.34 -11.00 2.49
N PRO A 36 3.53 -10.22 1.41
CA PRO A 36 2.55 -9.42 0.66
C PRO A 36 1.82 -10.19 -0.46
N ASN A 37 1.99 -11.50 -0.52
CA ASN A 37 1.34 -12.39 -1.47
C ASN A 37 0.25 -13.22 -0.78
N GLU A 38 -0.44 -14.03 -1.57
CA GLU A 38 -1.34 -15.06 -1.06
C GLU A 38 -0.66 -16.42 -1.17
N LEU A 39 -0.86 -17.33 -0.21
CA LEU A 39 -0.42 -18.72 -0.35
C LEU A 39 -1.53 -19.54 -0.99
N ALA A 40 -1.19 -20.28 -2.05
CA ALA A 40 -2.05 -21.33 -2.57
C ALA A 40 -2.14 -22.49 -1.57
N GLU A 41 -3.10 -23.40 -1.75
CA GLU A 41 -3.22 -24.63 -0.94
C GLU A 41 -1.93 -25.48 -0.94
N SER A 42 -1.11 -25.38 -2.01
CA SER A 42 0.19 -26.03 -2.12
C SER A 42 1.31 -25.36 -1.30
N GLY A 43 1.04 -24.24 -0.63
CA GLY A 43 2.02 -23.40 0.06
C GLY A 43 2.87 -22.53 -0.89
N SER A 44 2.57 -22.52 -2.19
CA SER A 44 3.29 -21.67 -3.16
C SER A 44 2.73 -20.24 -3.16
N PRO A 45 3.58 -19.20 -3.23
CA PRO A 45 3.11 -17.83 -3.29
C PRO A 45 2.46 -17.52 -4.64
N GLN A 46 1.31 -16.86 -4.60
CA GLN A 46 0.54 -16.39 -5.75
C GLN A 46 0.14 -14.93 -5.58
N ARG A 47 -0.29 -14.30 -6.67
CA ARG A 47 -0.81 -12.93 -6.62
C ARG A 47 -2.02 -12.87 -5.68
N PRO A 48 -2.09 -11.88 -4.76
CA PRO A 48 -3.26 -11.70 -3.92
C PRO A 48 -4.54 -11.54 -4.75
N SER A 49 -5.55 -12.33 -4.43
CA SER A 49 -6.89 -12.20 -4.99
C SER A 49 -7.64 -10.98 -4.43
N ARG A 50 -7.32 -10.55 -3.20
CA ARG A 50 -7.89 -9.39 -2.52
C ARG A 50 -7.04 -8.13 -2.74
N LEU A 51 -7.31 -7.42 -3.83
CA LEU A 51 -6.69 -6.13 -4.16
C LEU A 51 -7.77 -5.05 -4.34
N ASP A 52 -8.50 -4.77 -3.27
CA ASP A 52 -9.65 -3.87 -3.29
C ASP A 52 -9.27 -2.42 -3.65
N ILE A 53 -10.22 -1.73 -4.28
CA ILE A 53 -10.10 -0.28 -4.55
C ILE A 53 -10.21 0.48 -3.22
N GLY A 54 -9.32 1.44 -3.01
CA GLY A 54 -9.31 2.25 -1.79
C GLY A 54 -8.61 1.60 -0.59
N LYS A 55 -7.89 0.50 -0.84
CA LYS A 55 -7.07 -0.20 0.15
C LYS A 55 -5.68 -0.51 -0.41
N PHE A 56 -4.64 -0.29 0.38
CA PHE A 56 -3.30 -0.75 0.07
C PHE A 56 -3.08 -2.18 0.59
N ASN A 57 -2.17 -2.91 -0.05
CA ASN A 57 -1.71 -4.24 0.39
C ASN A 57 -0.26 -4.15 0.85
N SER A 58 0.64 -3.67 0.00
CA SER A 58 2.08 -3.65 0.28
C SER A 58 2.78 -2.44 -0.34
N PRO A 59 2.40 -1.20 0.04
CA PRO A 59 2.98 0.00 -0.53
C PRO A 59 4.48 0.04 -0.21
N HIS A 60 5.31 0.31 -1.22
CA HIS A 60 6.76 0.22 -1.09
C HIS A 60 7.50 1.39 -1.75
N GLY A 61 7.15 1.72 -3.00
CA GLY A 61 7.68 2.87 -3.71
C GLY A 61 6.70 4.03 -3.69
N ILE A 62 7.19 5.26 -3.49
CA ILE A 62 6.39 6.48 -3.57
C ILE A 62 7.12 7.57 -4.36
N THR A 63 6.39 8.27 -5.24
CA THR A 63 6.88 9.48 -5.91
C THR A 63 5.74 10.45 -6.17
N VAL A 64 6.07 11.68 -6.55
CA VAL A 64 5.11 12.75 -6.82
C VAL A 64 5.43 13.40 -8.16
N ASP A 65 4.40 13.82 -8.90
CA ASP A 65 4.58 14.66 -10.09
C ASP A 65 4.46 16.15 -9.77
N GLU A 66 4.75 17.00 -10.77
CA GLU A 66 4.70 18.47 -10.64
C GLU A 66 3.30 19.02 -10.30
N LYS A 67 2.23 18.22 -10.50
CA LYS A 67 0.86 18.60 -10.15
C LYS A 67 0.49 18.16 -8.73
N GLY A 68 1.42 17.54 -8.00
CA GLY A 68 1.18 17.01 -6.66
C GLY A 68 0.40 15.70 -6.65
N ASN A 69 0.25 15.00 -7.78
CA ASN A 69 -0.33 13.65 -7.75
C ASN A 69 0.70 12.70 -7.12
N ILE A 70 0.20 11.76 -6.32
CA ILE A 70 1.03 10.76 -5.64
C ILE A 70 0.93 9.45 -6.40
N TYR A 71 2.07 8.81 -6.65
CA TYR A 71 2.15 7.50 -7.28
C TYR A 71 2.74 6.53 -6.28
N VAL A 72 2.04 5.43 -6.04
CA VAL A 72 2.45 4.39 -5.10
C VAL A 72 2.61 3.08 -5.86
N ALA A 73 3.77 2.45 -5.67
CA ALA A 73 4.07 1.13 -6.19
C ALA A 73 4.01 0.09 -5.06
N GLU A 74 3.32 -1.01 -5.30
CA GLU A 74 3.18 -2.09 -4.33
C GLU A 74 4.02 -3.31 -4.68
N TRP A 75 4.64 -3.89 -3.66
CA TRP A 75 5.50 -5.05 -3.77
C TRP A 75 4.70 -6.33 -3.54
N LEU A 76 4.21 -6.94 -4.63
CA LEU A 76 3.45 -8.19 -4.65
C LEU A 76 3.61 -8.85 -6.04
N ILE A 77 3.26 -10.13 -6.18
CA ILE A 77 3.38 -10.86 -7.47
C ILE A 77 2.57 -10.17 -8.56
N GLY A 78 3.26 -9.69 -9.60
CA GLY A 78 2.71 -8.94 -10.73
C GLY A 78 2.62 -7.42 -10.51
N GLY A 79 2.91 -6.92 -9.31
CA GLY A 79 2.89 -5.50 -8.96
C GLY A 79 1.51 -4.84 -9.01
N ARG A 80 1.39 -3.66 -8.39
CA ARG A 80 0.24 -2.75 -8.53
C ARG A 80 0.74 -1.31 -8.41
N PHE A 81 0.23 -0.43 -9.27
CA PHE A 81 0.50 1.00 -9.22
C PHE A 81 -0.80 1.76 -8.99
N THR A 82 -0.80 2.65 -8.01
CA THR A 82 -1.95 3.49 -7.65
C THR A 82 -1.58 4.95 -7.80
N LYS A 83 -2.42 5.71 -8.52
CA LYS A 83 -2.31 7.17 -8.64
C LYS A 83 -3.38 7.83 -7.77
N LEU A 84 -2.96 8.62 -6.80
CA LEU A 84 -3.84 9.46 -5.97
C LEU A 84 -3.84 10.87 -6.55
N VAL A 85 -5.04 11.37 -6.83
CA VAL A 85 -5.27 12.70 -7.39
C VAL A 85 -6.11 13.52 -6.42
N LEU A 86 -5.73 14.77 -6.20
CA LEU A 86 -6.57 15.73 -5.51
C LEU A 86 -7.74 16.10 -6.43
N LYS A 87 -8.95 16.12 -5.89
CA LYS A 87 -10.15 16.62 -6.58
C LYS A 87 -10.47 18.02 -6.08
#